data_AF-A0A353QZX2-F1
#
_entry.id   AF-A0A353QZX2-F1
#
_cell.length_a   1.000
_cell.length_b   1.000
_cell.length_c   1.000
_cell.angle_alpha   90.00
_cell.angle_beta   90.00
_cell.angle_gamma   90.00
#
_symmetry.space_group_name_H-M   'P 1'
#
loop_
_entity.id
_entity.type
_entity.pdbx_description
1 polymer ?
#
loop_
_entity_poly.entity_id
_entity_poly.type
_entity_poly.pdbx_seq_one_letter_code
_entity_poly.pdbx_strand_id
1 'polypeptide(L)'
;MGEQRRIVGISGFTVRPPQARKEKPKVSAFTSAKIDKILALQPDLVLGFSDLQADIGAELTRAGIEVHLFNQRSVTEILRMIRVLAGMIGETGKGDH
;
A
#
# COMPACT_ATOMS: atom_id res chain seq x y z
N MET A 1 -12.23 5.12 4.49
CA MET A 1 -11.92 4.00 5.40
C MET A 1 -11.46 4.44 6.80
N GLY A 2 -10.68 5.50 7.00
CA GLY A 2 -10.35 5.97 8.37
C GLY A 2 -9.32 5.11 9.12
N GLU A 3 -8.60 4.25 8.40
CA GLU A 3 -7.66 3.25 8.96
C GLU A 3 -6.21 3.75 8.99
N GLN A 4 -5.99 5.07 8.94
CA GLN A 4 -4.64 5.66 8.90
C GLN A 4 -3.72 5.24 10.05
N ARG A 5 -4.29 4.81 11.19
CA ARG A 5 -3.51 4.31 12.34
C ARG A 5 -2.69 3.05 12.03
N ARG A 6 -3.09 2.26 11.01
CA ARG A 6 -2.41 1.04 10.60
C ARG A 6 -1.20 1.30 9.70
N ILE A 7 -1.09 2.51 9.13
CA ILE A 7 -0.06 2.84 8.17
C ILE A 7 1.25 3.13 8.90
N VAL A 8 2.28 2.33 8.63
CA VAL A 8 3.63 2.51 9.21
C VAL A 8 4.62 3.17 8.23
N GLY A 9 4.35 3.15 6.93
CA GLY A 9 5.19 3.77 5.90
C GLY A 9 4.38 4.16 4.66
N ILE A 10 4.90 5.12 3.90
CA ILE A 10 4.23 5.68 2.71
C ILE A 10 5.17 5.83 1.52
N SER A 11 4.59 5.98 0.33
CA SER A 11 5.31 6.43 -0.86
C SER A 11 5.63 7.94 -0.77
N GLY A 12 6.70 8.36 -1.42
CA GLY A 12 7.03 9.77 -1.63
C GLY A 12 5.95 10.55 -2.39
N PHE A 13 5.05 9.85 -3.11
CA PHE A 13 3.93 10.42 -3.86
C PHE A 13 2.66 10.62 -3.02
N THR A 14 2.64 10.18 -1.76
CA THR A 14 1.51 10.44 -0.87
C THR A 14 1.43 11.92 -0.53
N VAL A 15 0.43 12.59 -1.11
CA VAL A 15 0.13 14.03 -0.90
C VAL A 15 -1.18 14.27 -0.14
N ARG A 16 -2.03 13.24 -0.05
CA ARG A 16 -3.29 13.28 0.69
C ARG A 16 -3.42 12.07 1.61
N PRO A 17 -3.96 12.26 2.83
CA PRO A 17 -4.18 13.56 3.46
C PRO A 17 -2.82 14.22 3.84
N PRO A 18 -2.70 15.56 3.91
CA PRO A 18 -1.40 16.24 4.06
C PRO A 18 -0.59 15.80 5.29
N GLN A 19 -1.26 15.45 6.38
CA GLN A 19 -0.62 14.99 7.62
C GLN A 19 0.15 13.68 7.44
N ALA A 20 -0.27 12.78 6.55
CA ALA A 20 0.43 11.51 6.32
C ALA A 20 1.89 11.74 5.91
N ARG A 21 2.14 12.78 5.10
CA ARG A 21 3.47 13.13 4.61
C ARG A 21 4.38 13.74 5.69
N LYS A 22 3.79 14.28 6.76
CA LYS A 22 4.48 14.83 7.93
C LYS A 22 4.76 13.75 8.98
N GLU A 23 3.80 12.85 9.18
CA GLU A 23 3.79 11.89 10.29
C GLU A 23 4.42 10.55 9.94
N LYS A 24 4.43 10.17 8.65
CA LYS A 24 4.83 8.82 8.22
C LYS A 24 6.16 8.83 7.45
N PRO A 25 7.03 7.85 7.67
CA PRO A 25 8.28 7.72 6.92
C PRO A 25 8.01 7.40 5.45
N LYS A 26 8.78 8.03 4.56
CA LYS A 26 8.72 7.81 3.11
C LYS A 26 9.72 6.73 2.73
N VAL A 27 9.22 5.60 2.24
CA VAL A 27 10.02 4.39 2.01
C VAL A 27 10.12 3.97 0.55
N SER A 28 9.34 4.57 -0.35
CA SER A 28 9.39 4.30 -1.79
C SER A 28 9.19 5.55 -2.64
N ALA A 29 9.67 5.49 -3.88
CA ALA A 29 9.19 6.30 -5.00
C ALA A 29 8.10 5.52 -5.76
N PHE A 30 7.89 5.80 -7.04
CA PHE A 30 6.87 5.11 -7.83
C PHE A 30 7.37 3.76 -8.36
N THR A 31 8.61 3.71 -8.86
CA THR A 31 9.25 2.52 -9.43
C THR A 31 10.47 2.04 -8.64
N SER A 32 10.74 2.63 -7.47
CA SER A 32 11.82 2.18 -6.59
C SER A 32 11.38 2.19 -5.13
N ALA A 33 11.95 1.28 -4.33
CA ALA A 33 11.68 1.15 -2.91
C ALA A 33 12.98 1.02 -2.12
N LYS A 34 12.99 1.51 -0.89
CA LYS A 34 14.10 1.30 0.06
C LYS A 34 13.74 0.10 0.93
N ILE A 35 14.02 -1.10 0.43
CA ILE A 35 13.59 -2.37 1.05
C ILE A 35 14.00 -2.45 2.52
N ASP A 36 15.26 -2.15 2.84
CA ASP A 36 15.74 -2.14 4.24
C ASP A 36 14.91 -1.21 5.14
N LYS A 37 14.47 -0.06 4.61
CA LYS A 37 13.61 0.87 5.35
C LYS A 37 12.20 0.34 5.50
N ILE A 38 11.69 -0.43 4.54
CA ILE A 38 10.39 -1.08 4.65
C ILE A 38 10.46 -2.16 5.73
N LEU A 39 11.47 -3.04 5.69
CA LEU A 39 11.66 -4.12 6.66
C LEU A 39 11.85 -3.58 8.09
N ALA A 40 12.58 -2.47 8.25
CA ALA A 40 12.77 -1.82 9.55
C ALA A 40 11.47 -1.33 10.20
N LEU A 41 10.40 -1.10 9.42
CA LEU A 41 9.08 -0.72 9.93
C LEU A 41 8.22 -1.92 10.37
N GLN A 42 8.71 -3.14 10.15
CA GLN A 42 8.02 -4.39 10.46
C GLN A 42 6.56 -4.43 9.97
N PRO A 43 6.30 -4.15 8.67
CA PRO A 43 4.95 -4.24 8.13
C PRO A 43 4.49 -5.70 8.10
N ASP A 44 3.21 -5.91 8.40
CA ASP A 44 2.52 -7.19 8.18
C ASP A 44 2.03 -7.32 6.73
N LEU A 45 1.70 -6.20 6.08
CA LEU A 45 1.20 -6.14 4.71
C LEU A 45 1.77 -4.93 3.97
N VAL A 46 2.20 -5.13 2.71
CA VAL A 46 2.52 -4.06 1.77
C VAL A 46 1.52 -4.02 0.63
N LEU A 47 0.91 -2.85 0.44
CA LEU A 47 0.04 -2.57 -0.70
C LEU A 47 0.83 -1.81 -1.77
N GLY A 48 0.86 -2.35 -2.98
CA GLY A 48 1.46 -1.67 -4.13
C GLY A 48 0.46 -1.47 -5.26
N PHE A 49 0.86 -0.67 -6.24
CA PHE A 49 0.07 -0.38 -7.42
C PHE A 49 0.90 -0.42 -8.71
N SER A 50 0.34 -1.20 -9.63
CA SER A 50 0.69 -1.45 -11.03
C SER A 50 1.84 -2.43 -11.25
N ASP A 51 1.81 -3.01 -12.44
CA ASP A 51 2.87 -3.82 -13.05
C ASP A 51 4.25 -3.14 -12.98
N LEU A 52 4.31 -1.81 -12.98
CA LEU A 52 5.55 -1.05 -12.82
C LEU A 52 6.23 -1.24 -11.45
N GLN A 53 5.52 -1.82 -10.47
CA GLN A 53 6.03 -2.18 -9.14
C GLN A 53 6.25 -3.67 -8.95
N ALA A 54 6.15 -4.49 -10.02
CA ALA A 54 6.27 -5.94 -9.93
C ALA A 54 7.60 -6.38 -9.30
N ASP A 55 8.72 -5.75 -9.68
CA ASP A 55 10.03 -6.10 -9.14
C ASP A 55 10.16 -5.75 -7.65
N ILE A 56 9.58 -4.62 -7.21
CA ILE A 56 9.50 -4.26 -5.79
C ILE A 56 8.68 -5.30 -5.02
N GLY A 57 7.53 -5.70 -5.56
CA GLY A 57 6.69 -6.72 -4.93
C GLY A 57 7.39 -8.07 -4.83
N ALA A 58 8.11 -8.47 -5.88
CA ALA A 58 8.90 -9.70 -5.89
C ALA A 58 10.02 -9.67 -4.84
N GLU A 59 10.72 -8.55 -4.70
CA GLU A 59 11.78 -8.38 -3.70
C GLU A 59 11.24 -8.46 -2.27
N LEU A 60 10.14 -7.75 -1.98
CA LEU A 60 9.47 -7.79 -0.67
C LEU A 60 8.92 -9.18 -0.33
N THR A 61 8.33 -9.87 -1.32
CA THR A 61 7.82 -11.24 -1.14
C THR A 61 8.96 -12.21 -0.83
N ARG A 62 10.11 -12.09 -1.51
CA ARG A 62 11.31 -12.88 -1.21
C ARG A 62 11.87 -12.60 0.18
N ALA A 63 11.66 -11.39 0.70
CA ALA A 63 11.99 -11.01 2.08
C ALA A 63 10.96 -11.51 3.13
N GLY A 64 9.95 -12.27 2.71
CA GLY A 64 8.95 -12.87 3.61
C GLY A 64 7.80 -11.93 4.02
N ILE A 65 7.66 -10.77 3.36
CA ILE A 65 6.57 -9.82 3.62
C ILE A 65 5.35 -10.20 2.77
N GLU A 66 4.15 -10.15 3.36
CA GLU A 66 2.91 -10.27 2.59
C GLU A 66 2.74 -9.03 1.70
N VAL A 67 2.53 -9.26 0.41
CA VAL A 67 2.37 -8.18 -0.58
C VAL A 67 1.09 -8.39 -1.37
N HIS A 68 0.31 -7.31 -1.51
CA HIS A 68 -0.78 -7.26 -2.47
C HIS A 68 -0.54 -6.15 -3.49
N LEU A 69 -0.32 -6.56 -4.75
CA LEU A 69 -0.19 -5.65 -5.88
C LEU A 69 -1.54 -5.51 -6.58
N PHE A 70 -2.12 -4.33 -6.52
CA PHE A 70 -3.26 -4.00 -7.38
C PHE A 70 -2.77 -3.55 -8.75
N ASN A 71 -3.58 -3.76 -9.79
CA ASN A 71 -3.26 -3.32 -11.16
C ASN A 71 -4.49 -2.79 -11.89
N GLN A 72 -5.29 -1.97 -11.21
CA GLN A 72 -6.52 -1.40 -11.75
C GLN A 72 -6.25 -0.41 -12.91
N ARG A 73 -7.03 -0.55 -13.99
CA ARG A 73 -6.97 0.28 -15.22
C ARG A 73 -8.30 0.96 -15.55
N SER A 74 -9.33 0.70 -14.77
CA SER A 74 -10.67 1.27 -14.95
C SER A 74 -11.28 1.73 -13.62
N VAL A 75 -12.30 2.59 -13.69
CA VAL A 75 -13.07 3.02 -12.50
C VAL A 75 -13.70 1.82 -11.80
N THR A 76 -14.28 0.88 -12.56
CA THR A 76 -14.84 -0.37 -12.01
C THR A 76 -13.79 -1.15 -11.22
N GLU A 77 -12.56 -1.23 -11.73
CA GLU A 77 -11.47 -1.91 -11.02
C GLU A 77 -10.95 -1.12 -9.81
N ILE A 78 -10.99 0.22 -9.84
CA ILE A 78 -10.72 1.05 -8.65
C ILE A 78 -11.74 0.73 -7.55
N LEU A 79 -13.03 0.70 -7.88
CA LEU A 79 -14.09 0.34 -6.92
C LEU A 79 -13.92 -1.10 -6.42
N ARG A 80 -13.50 -2.03 -7.28
CA ARG A 80 -13.15 -3.39 -6.86
C ARG A 80 -11.97 -3.40 -5.89
N MET A 81 -10.90 -2.64 -6.18
CA MET A 81 -9.73 -2.54 -5.31
C MET A 81 -10.12 -2.04 -3.91
N ILE A 82 -10.99 -1.03 -3.82
CA ILE A 82 -11.51 -0.50 -2.55
C ILE A 82 -12.22 -1.60 -1.74
N ARG A 83 -13.09 -2.40 -2.37
CA ARG A 83 -13.79 -3.51 -1.70
C ARG A 83 -12.87 -4.64 -1.27
N VAL A 84 -11.90 -5.02 -2.12
CA VAL A 84 -10.91 -6.04 -1.79
C VAL A 84 -10.08 -5.57 -0.59
N LEU A 85 -9.58 -4.33 -0.63
CA LEU A 85 -8.82 -3.76 0.48
C LEU A 85 -9.65 -3.78 1.77
N ALA A 86 -10.90 -3.33 1.73
CA ALA A 86 -11.82 -3.38 2.87
C ALA A 86 -11.92 -4.79 3.47
N GLY A 87 -12.06 -5.82 2.63
CA GLY A 87 -12.06 -7.22 3.06
C GLY A 87 -10.76 -7.65 3.72
N MET A 88 -9.61 -7.32 3.11
CA MET A 88 -8.27 -7.67 3.63
C MET A 88 -8.01 -7.10 5.02
N ILE A 89 -8.50 -5.89 5.31
CA ILE A 89 -8.30 -5.25 6.62
C ILE A 89 -9.39 -5.57 7.65
N GLY A 90 -10.36 -6.43 7.31
CA GLY A 90 -11.47 -6.82 8.18
C GLY A 90 -12.57 -5.76 8.32
N GLU A 91 -12.68 -4.83 7.38
CA GLU A 91 -13.57 -3.67 7.42
C GLU A 91 -14.50 -3.62 6.20
N THR A 92 -15.08 -4.76 5.82
CA THR A 92 -15.86 -4.94 4.57
C THR A 92 -16.89 -3.84 4.34
N GLY A 93 -17.66 -3.45 5.37
CA GLY A 93 -18.68 -2.40 5.26
C GLY A 93 -18.13 -1.00 4.91
N LYS A 94 -16.83 -0.74 5.12
CA LYS A 94 -16.18 0.52 4.74
C LYS A 94 -15.80 0.58 3.25
N GLY A 95 -15.98 -0.52 2.50
CA GLY A 95 -15.68 -0.60 1.06
C GLY A 95 -16.89 -0.34 0.15
N ASP A 96 -18.10 -0.24 0.71
CA ASP A 96 -19.36 -0.08 -0.03
C ASP A 96 -19.89 1.36 -0.05
N HIS A 97 -19.20 2.29 0.62
CA HIS A 97 -19.54 3.70 0.76
C HIS A 97 -18.38 4.59 0.33
#